data_AF-A0AAD5TXF4-F1
#
_entry.id   AF-A0AAD5TXF4-F1
#
_cell.length_a   1.000
_cell.length_b   1.000
_cell.length_c   1.000
_cell.angle_alpha   90.00
_cell.angle_beta   90.00
_cell.angle_gamma   90.00
#
_symmetry.space_group_name_H-M   'P 1'
#
loop_
_entity.id
_entity.type
_entity.pdbx_description
1 polymer ?
#
loop_
_entity_poly.entity_id
_entity_poly.type
_entity_poly.pdbx_seq_one_letter_code
_entity_poly.pdbx_strand_id
1 'polypeptide(L)'
;MKLFNKVFATSSKTSSLHSQQLHNDENIPLLSEEHVTSSVKCWCCWESDSTTQNPLIRVCKGCKDVDLQYIHQECIDKYITSLPVPTNRNFEDEEVESNVRDQKFYCTRCLDPYQVEHTKIHPILVLLEDPFLFVAMTLMSICVCILSACCIILLYQHWNTGHYLFQIGWFGLKMTSFSAIMLFFCHGVNIITWNMVLGHCHGKTAKHVLPLEEENQMQDDIETQTSPCETVSPSAETEREHSVLVLIHE
;
A
#
# COMPACT_ATOMS: atom_id res chain seq x y z
N MET A 1 -4.61 22.07 -21.71
CA MET A 1 -4.69 21.46 -20.36
C MET A 1 -3.30 21.02 -19.89
N LYS A 2 -2.33 21.95 -19.77
CA LYS A 2 -0.89 21.68 -19.52
C LYS A 2 -0.27 22.63 -18.46
N LEU A 3 -1.07 23.14 -17.52
CA LEU A 3 -0.63 24.24 -16.63
C LEU A 3 -0.63 23.95 -15.12
N PHE A 4 -0.88 22.71 -14.67
CA PHE A 4 -0.93 22.39 -13.23
C PHE A 4 0.20 21.51 -12.67
N ASN A 5 1.19 21.08 -13.47
CA ASN A 5 2.27 20.19 -12.99
C ASN A 5 3.51 20.91 -12.42
N LYS A 6 3.44 22.21 -12.10
CA LYS A 6 4.63 22.98 -11.70
C LYS A 6 4.69 23.44 -10.23
N VAL A 7 3.79 22.97 -9.37
CA VAL A 7 3.66 23.51 -7.99
C VAL A 7 4.10 22.54 -6.88
N PHE A 8 4.37 21.25 -7.14
CA PHE A 8 4.81 20.31 -6.09
C PHE A 8 6.20 19.70 -6.31
N ALA A 9 7.13 20.48 -6.86
CA ALA A 9 8.56 20.21 -6.72
C ALA A 9 9.14 21.05 -5.56
N THR A 10 8.52 21.00 -4.38
CA THR A 10 9.19 21.45 -3.16
C THR A 10 10.12 20.35 -2.72
N SER A 11 11.38 20.50 -3.13
CA SER A 11 12.54 19.90 -2.48
C SER A 11 12.43 20.10 -0.97
N SER A 12 12.07 19.04 -0.24
CA SER A 12 12.31 18.97 1.20
C SER A 12 13.79 18.72 1.43
N LYS A 13 14.60 19.76 1.20
CA LYS A 13 15.88 19.91 1.89
C LYS A 13 15.54 20.28 3.33
N THR A 14 15.34 19.27 4.17
CA THR A 14 15.48 19.44 5.62
C THR A 14 16.95 19.72 5.88
N SER A 15 17.28 21.00 5.99
CA SER A 15 18.50 21.50 6.59
C SER A 15 18.61 20.90 7.99
N SER A 16 19.46 19.89 8.16
CA SER A 16 19.82 19.38 9.48
C SER A 16 20.65 20.45 10.18
N LEU A 17 20.06 20.98 11.24
CA LEU A 17 20.70 21.90 12.15
C LEU A 17 21.76 21.13 12.92
N HIS A 18 23.00 21.45 12.61
CA HIS A 18 24.19 21.49 13.47
C HIS A 18 23.93 21.16 14.96
N SER A 19 24.13 19.89 15.34
CA SER A 19 24.43 19.50 16.71
C SER A 19 25.90 19.13 16.79
N GLN A 20 26.69 20.03 17.37
CA GLN A 20 28.01 19.72 17.92
C GLN A 20 27.82 18.71 19.05
N GLN A 21 28.27 17.48 18.85
CA GLN A 21 28.52 16.54 19.94
C GLN A 21 30.03 16.39 20.10
N LEU A 22 30.49 16.86 21.25
CA LEU A 22 31.86 16.76 21.72
C LEU A 22 32.29 15.30 21.88
N HIS A 23 33.54 15.06 21.47
CA HIS A 23 34.48 14.05 21.94
C HIS A 23 34.06 13.31 23.21
N ASN A 24 34.04 11.98 23.12
CA ASN A 24 34.66 11.13 24.14
C ASN A 24 35.34 9.96 23.42
N ASP A 25 36.67 10.03 23.41
CA ASP A 25 37.58 8.94 23.07
C ASP A 25 37.59 7.92 24.21
N GLU A 26 37.18 6.68 23.95
CA GLU A 26 37.78 5.53 24.63
C GLU A 26 38.01 4.39 23.65
N ASN A 27 39.29 4.01 23.56
CA ASN A 27 39.90 3.05 22.68
C ASN A 27 39.26 1.65 22.76
N ILE A 28 38.80 1.12 21.62
CA ILE A 28 38.69 -0.32 21.39
C ILE A 28 39.68 -0.68 20.26
N PRO A 29 40.60 -1.64 20.48
CA PRO A 29 41.60 -1.97 19.48
C PRO A 29 40.97 -2.66 18.26
N LEU A 30 41.11 -1.97 17.11
CA LEU A 30 40.93 -2.48 15.76
C LEU A 30 41.74 -3.78 15.56
N LEU A 31 41.04 -4.89 15.35
CA LEU A 31 41.55 -5.99 14.55
C LEU A 31 41.00 -5.79 13.13
N SER A 32 41.94 -5.55 12.23
CA SER A 32 41.78 -5.19 10.83
C SER A 32 41.19 -6.34 10.00
N GLU A 33 39.90 -6.27 9.70
CA GLU A 33 39.35 -6.77 8.44
C GLU A 33 39.32 -5.60 7.44
N GLU A 34 40.48 -5.25 6.88
CA GLU A 34 40.57 -4.51 5.62
C GLU A 34 40.18 -5.44 4.46
N HIS A 35 38.96 -5.95 4.47
CA HIS A 35 38.30 -6.26 3.22
C HIS A 35 37.72 -4.94 2.75
N VAL A 36 38.28 -4.38 1.66
CA VAL A 36 37.71 -3.25 0.93
C VAL A 36 36.33 -3.68 0.46
N THR A 37 35.33 -3.53 1.34
CA THR A 37 33.93 -3.52 0.98
C THR A 37 33.76 -2.21 0.24
N SER A 38 34.08 -2.22 -1.06
CA SER A 38 33.73 -1.13 -1.95
C SER A 38 32.27 -0.79 -1.65
N SER A 39 32.03 0.40 -1.11
CA SER A 39 30.71 0.77 -0.59
C SER A 39 29.71 0.55 -1.72
N VAL A 40 28.86 -0.46 -1.56
CA VAL A 40 27.88 -0.81 -2.57
C VAL A 40 26.94 0.39 -2.74
N LYS A 41 26.72 0.82 -3.98
CA LYS A 41 25.87 1.97 -4.28
C LYS A 41 24.53 1.52 -4.83
N CYS A 42 23.49 2.28 -4.52
CA CYS A 42 22.21 2.15 -5.19
C CYS A 42 22.36 2.52 -6.66
N TRP A 43 22.05 1.61 -7.60
CA TRP A 43 22.16 1.91 -9.03
C TRP A 43 21.19 2.99 -9.53
N CYS A 44 20.14 3.31 -8.76
CA CYS A 44 19.15 4.32 -9.14
C CYS A 44 19.57 5.75 -8.75
N CYS A 45 20.03 5.96 -7.51
CA CYS A 45 20.40 7.29 -7.01
C CYS A 45 21.92 7.50 -6.84
N TRP A 46 22.72 6.45 -6.97
CA TRP A 46 24.18 6.43 -6.77
C TRP A 46 24.67 6.74 -5.34
N GLU A 47 23.77 6.72 -4.37
CA GLU A 47 24.08 6.90 -2.95
C GLU A 47 24.40 5.54 -2.28
N SER A 48 25.31 5.57 -1.31
CA SER A 48 25.70 4.39 -0.51
C SER A 48 24.98 4.32 0.84
N ASP A 49 24.28 5.39 1.23
CA ASP A 49 23.69 5.51 2.56
C ASP A 49 22.49 4.58 2.71
N SER A 50 22.61 3.57 3.57
CA SER A 50 21.50 2.67 3.89
C SER A 50 20.89 3.09 5.23
N THR A 51 19.57 3.29 5.27
CA THR A 51 18.84 3.63 6.49
C THR A 51 17.85 2.54 6.85
N THR A 52 17.39 2.49 8.11
CA THR A 52 16.39 1.51 8.55
C THR A 52 15.05 1.65 7.81
N GLN A 53 14.71 2.86 7.36
CA GLN A 53 13.46 3.12 6.62
C GLN A 53 13.60 2.87 5.12
N ASN A 54 14.80 3.09 4.58
CA ASN A 54 15.10 2.90 3.18
C ASN A 54 16.39 2.09 3.03
N PRO A 55 16.33 0.78 3.31
CA PRO A 55 17.50 -0.08 3.26
C PRO A 55 17.96 -0.26 1.81
N LEU A 56 19.27 -0.44 1.64
CA LEU A 56 19.85 -0.89 0.38
C LEU A 56 19.67 -2.42 0.27
N ILE A 57 18.81 -2.86 -0.65
CA ILE A 57 18.47 -4.28 -0.82
C ILE A 57 19.07 -4.84 -2.11
N ARG A 58 19.41 -6.13 -2.10
CA ARG A 58 19.84 -6.86 -3.29
C ARG A 58 18.61 -7.39 -4.02
N VAL A 59 18.44 -7.00 -5.29
CA VAL A 59 17.26 -7.34 -6.11
C VAL A 59 17.57 -8.21 -7.32
N CYS A 60 18.85 -8.45 -7.64
CA CYS A 60 19.25 -9.19 -8.83
C CYS A 60 20.48 -10.06 -8.55
N LYS A 61 20.43 -11.35 -8.90
CA LYS A 61 21.58 -12.28 -8.85
C LYS A 61 22.33 -12.32 -10.19
N GLY A 62 21.66 -12.01 -11.31
CA GLY A 62 22.20 -12.22 -12.66
C GLY A 62 23.14 -11.12 -13.19
N CYS A 63 23.13 -9.91 -12.65
CA CYS A 63 24.00 -8.83 -13.12
C CYS A 63 25.45 -9.02 -12.67
N LYS A 64 26.42 -8.91 -13.59
CA LYS A 64 27.85 -9.04 -13.28
C LYS A 64 28.39 -7.89 -12.41
N ASP A 65 27.91 -6.68 -12.62
CA ASP A 65 28.34 -5.50 -11.87
C ASP A 65 27.64 -5.47 -10.51
N VAL A 66 28.42 -5.42 -9.42
CA VAL A 66 27.90 -5.47 -8.04
C VAL A 66 26.94 -4.31 -7.77
N ASP A 67 27.28 -3.09 -8.17
CA ASP A 67 26.41 -1.91 -7.95
C ASP A 67 25.02 -2.07 -8.59
N LEU A 68 24.89 -2.82 -9.69
CA LEU A 68 23.60 -3.05 -10.36
C LEU A 68 22.73 -4.08 -9.65
N GLN A 69 23.29 -4.81 -8.69
CA GLN A 69 22.53 -5.79 -7.91
C GLN A 69 21.77 -5.13 -6.76
N TYR A 70 22.15 -3.91 -6.35
CA TYR A 70 21.66 -3.25 -5.14
C TYR A 70 20.93 -1.94 -5.43
N ILE A 71 19.79 -1.76 -4.77
CA ILE A 71 18.93 -0.59 -4.91
C ILE A 71 18.25 -0.29 -3.58
N HIS A 72 18.01 0.99 -3.31
CA HIS A 72 17.17 1.39 -2.19
C HIS A 72 15.74 0.92 -2.37
N GLN A 73 15.10 0.46 -1.30
CA GLN A 73 13.72 0.00 -1.31
C GLN A 73 12.77 1.02 -1.97
N GLU A 74 12.85 2.30 -1.56
CA GLU A 74 12.00 3.35 -2.14
C GLU A 74 12.27 3.58 -3.64
N CYS A 75 13.53 3.43 -4.07
CA CYS A 75 13.91 3.61 -5.46
C CYS A 75 13.32 2.51 -6.35
N ILE A 76 13.38 1.25 -5.92
CA ILE A 76 12.84 0.14 -6.71
C ILE A 76 11.32 0.14 -6.70
N ASP A 77 10.68 0.40 -5.56
CA ASP A 77 9.21 0.47 -5.46
C ASP A 77 8.66 1.57 -6.37
N LYS A 78 9.34 2.74 -6.42
CA LYS A 78 9.01 3.83 -7.34
C LYS A 78 9.23 3.44 -8.81
N TYR A 79 10.34 2.78 -9.13
CA TYR A 79 10.64 2.31 -10.48
C TYR A 79 9.55 1.35 -10.97
N ILE A 80 9.23 0.30 -10.20
CA ILE A 80 8.24 -0.72 -10.54
C ILE A 80 6.82 -0.15 -10.61
N THR A 81 6.49 0.82 -9.76
CA THR A 81 5.19 1.53 -9.80
C THR A 81 5.06 2.40 -11.05
N SER A 82 6.16 2.96 -11.56
CA SER A 82 6.16 3.77 -12.79
C SER A 82 6.05 2.96 -14.09
N LEU A 83 6.24 1.65 -14.04
CA LEU A 83 6.12 0.79 -15.21
C LEU A 83 4.66 0.70 -15.67
N PRO A 84 4.39 0.76 -16.99
CA PRO A 84 3.04 0.61 -17.51
C PRO A 84 2.49 -0.76 -17.11
N VAL A 85 1.22 -0.79 -16.67
CA VAL A 85 0.52 -2.05 -16.45
C VAL A 85 0.40 -2.74 -17.81
N PRO A 86 0.94 -3.95 -17.99
CA PRO A 86 0.86 -4.67 -19.25
C PRO A 86 -0.61 -4.85 -19.56
N THR A 87 -1.08 -4.14 -20.58
CA THR A 87 -2.47 -4.24 -21.03
C THR A 87 -2.59 -5.58 -21.73
N ASN A 88 -2.98 -6.62 -21.00
CA ASN A 88 -3.32 -7.89 -21.60
C ASN A 88 -4.66 -7.72 -22.33
N ARG A 89 -4.60 -7.19 -23.56
CA ARG A 89 -5.74 -6.67 -24.34
C ARG A 89 -6.75 -7.73 -24.83
N ASN A 90 -6.74 -8.94 -24.29
CA ASN A 90 -7.43 -10.08 -24.90
C ASN A 90 -8.49 -10.77 -24.03
N PHE A 91 -8.97 -10.19 -22.92
CA PHE A 91 -10.02 -10.83 -22.12
C PHE A 91 -11.22 -9.92 -21.90
N GLU A 92 -12.30 -10.28 -22.59
CA GLU A 92 -13.66 -9.84 -22.35
C GLU A 92 -14.10 -10.38 -20.97
N ASP A 93 -14.33 -9.45 -20.04
CA ASP A 93 -15.28 -9.44 -18.92
C ASP A 93 -15.52 -10.76 -18.13
N GLU A 94 -14.79 -10.96 -17.01
CA GLU A 94 -15.32 -11.24 -15.65
C GLU A 94 -14.25 -11.77 -14.64
N GLU A 95 -13.07 -12.22 -15.07
CA GLU A 95 -12.02 -12.76 -14.17
C GLU A 95 -10.79 -11.85 -13.97
N VAL A 96 -10.99 -10.54 -13.84
CA VAL A 96 -9.89 -9.55 -13.85
C VAL A 96 -9.06 -9.52 -12.55
N GLU A 97 -9.61 -9.95 -11.41
CA GLU A 97 -8.89 -9.88 -10.12
C GLU A 97 -7.83 -10.97 -9.92
N SER A 98 -7.93 -12.13 -10.58
CA SER A 98 -6.95 -13.22 -10.42
C SER A 98 -5.67 -12.97 -11.24
N ASN A 99 -5.76 -12.27 -12.37
CA ASN A 99 -4.67 -12.13 -13.33
C ASN A 99 -3.61 -11.09 -12.92
N VAL A 100 -3.93 -10.17 -11.98
CA VAL A 100 -2.97 -9.14 -11.52
C VAL A 100 -1.85 -9.73 -10.66
N ARG A 101 -2.08 -10.87 -9.99
CA ARG A 101 -1.08 -11.52 -9.12
C ARG A 101 0.05 -12.19 -9.90
N ASP A 102 -0.15 -12.47 -11.18
CA ASP A 102 0.82 -13.21 -12.00
C ASP A 102 1.76 -12.29 -12.80
N GLN A 103 1.71 -10.98 -12.57
CA GLN A 103 2.61 -10.06 -13.25
C GLN A 103 4.05 -10.22 -12.72
N LYS A 104 4.87 -10.94 -13.50
CA LYS A 104 6.31 -11.08 -13.22
C LYS A 104 7.07 -9.86 -13.74
N PHE A 105 7.93 -9.30 -12.88
CA PHE A 105 8.86 -8.24 -13.24
C PHE A 105 10.25 -8.85 -13.40
N TYR A 106 11.05 -8.31 -14.33
CA TYR A 106 12.35 -8.85 -14.66
C TYR A 106 13.40 -7.74 -14.70
N CYS A 107 14.63 -8.09 -14.33
CA CYS A 107 15.78 -7.23 -14.55
C CYS A 107 15.95 -6.93 -16.04
N THR A 108 16.06 -5.65 -16.37
CA THR A 108 16.18 -5.20 -17.77
C THR A 108 17.46 -5.64 -18.46
N ARG A 109 18.50 -6.01 -17.69
CA ARG A 109 19.81 -6.43 -18.23
C ARG A 109 19.97 -7.93 -18.38
N CYS A 110 19.65 -8.69 -17.33
CA CYS A 110 19.89 -10.13 -17.28
C CYS A 110 18.61 -10.98 -17.26
N LEU A 111 17.43 -10.35 -17.26
CA LEU A 111 16.12 -11.02 -17.21
C LEU A 111 15.86 -11.86 -15.95
N ASP A 112 16.62 -11.62 -14.88
CA ASP A 112 16.40 -12.23 -13.56
C ASP A 112 15.07 -11.73 -12.98
N PRO A 113 14.13 -12.61 -12.55
CA PRO A 113 12.83 -12.19 -12.05
C PRO A 113 12.93 -11.51 -10.68
N TYR A 114 12.21 -10.40 -10.50
CA TYR A 114 12.03 -9.76 -9.21
C TYR A 114 10.90 -10.43 -8.44
N GLN A 115 11.11 -10.62 -7.13
CA GLN A 115 10.05 -11.02 -6.21
C GLN A 115 9.29 -9.78 -5.76
N VAL A 116 8.07 -9.60 -6.25
CA VAL A 116 7.24 -8.43 -5.94
C VAL A 116 6.03 -8.87 -5.13
N GLU A 117 5.92 -8.36 -3.91
CA GLU A 117 4.75 -8.51 -3.07
C GLU A 117 3.76 -7.37 -3.38
N HIS A 118 2.50 -7.75 -3.62
CA HIS A 118 1.42 -6.80 -3.82
C HIS A 118 0.66 -6.62 -2.51
N THR A 119 0.83 -5.45 -1.89
CA THR A 119 0.10 -5.11 -0.67
C THR A 119 -1.13 -4.27 -1.01
N LYS A 120 -2.29 -4.65 -0.44
CA LYS A 120 -3.52 -3.89 -0.60
C LYS A 120 -3.41 -2.59 0.21
N ILE A 121 -3.46 -1.45 -0.47
CA ILE A 121 -3.47 -0.15 0.20
C ILE A 121 -4.90 0.14 0.67
N HIS A 122 -5.05 0.59 1.92
CA HIS A 122 -6.35 1.01 2.41
C HIS A 122 -6.84 2.26 1.61
N PRO A 123 -8.09 2.32 1.13
CA PRO A 123 -8.59 3.43 0.31
C PRO A 123 -8.41 4.82 0.93
N ILE A 124 -8.47 4.89 2.26
CA ILE A 124 -8.27 6.14 3.03
C ILE A 124 -6.83 6.66 2.88
N LEU A 125 -5.83 5.77 2.84
CA LEU A 125 -4.43 6.15 2.71
C LEU A 125 -4.15 6.70 1.31
N VAL A 126 -4.76 6.09 0.29
CA VAL A 126 -4.76 6.61 -1.09
C VAL A 126 -5.39 7.99 -1.17
N LEU A 127 -6.48 8.22 -0.43
CA LEU A 127 -7.15 9.52 -0.40
C LEU A 127 -6.27 10.59 0.27
N LEU A 128 -5.52 10.25 1.32
CA LEU A 128 -4.61 11.17 2.00
C LEU A 128 -3.40 11.58 1.14
N GLU A 129 -2.99 10.73 0.21
CA GLU A 129 -1.89 11.01 -0.71
C GLU A 129 -2.26 12.08 -1.76
N ASP A 130 -3.55 12.26 -2.04
CA ASP A 130 -4.07 13.34 -2.89
C ASP A 130 -4.65 14.48 -2.03
N PRO A 131 -3.85 15.53 -1.70
CA PRO A 131 -4.30 16.59 -0.81
C PRO A 131 -5.46 17.39 -1.40
N PHE A 132 -5.56 17.49 -2.73
CA PHE A 132 -6.63 18.23 -3.38
C PHE A 132 -7.95 17.49 -3.25
N LEU A 133 -7.96 16.18 -3.57
CA LEU A 133 -9.13 15.34 -3.44
C LEU A 133 -9.60 15.25 -1.98
N PHE A 134 -8.67 15.06 -1.04
CA PHE A 134 -8.97 15.03 0.39
C PHE A 134 -9.62 16.33 0.88
N VAL A 135 -9.06 17.48 0.52
CA VAL A 135 -9.60 18.80 0.91
C VAL A 135 -10.99 19.02 0.30
N ALA A 136 -11.18 18.67 -0.98
CA ALA A 136 -12.47 18.80 -1.65
C ALA A 136 -13.56 17.94 -0.98
N MET A 137 -13.24 16.68 -0.67
CA MET A 137 -14.17 15.76 0.00
C MET A 137 -14.49 16.19 1.42
N THR A 138 -13.49 16.70 2.16
CA THR A 138 -13.66 17.23 3.51
C THR A 138 -14.55 18.47 3.50
N LEU A 139 -14.29 19.41 2.59
CA LEU A 139 -15.07 20.64 2.47
C LEU A 139 -16.54 20.33 2.13
N MET A 140 -16.78 19.45 1.15
CA MET A 140 -18.13 19.02 0.79
C MET A 140 -18.86 18.41 2.00
N SER A 141 -18.18 17.53 2.74
CA SER A 141 -18.74 16.88 3.93
C SER A 141 -19.10 17.90 5.02
N ILE A 142 -18.24 18.89 5.26
CA ILE A 142 -18.51 19.98 6.20
C ILE A 142 -19.73 20.80 5.75
N CYS A 143 -19.83 21.15 4.46
CA CYS A 143 -20.99 21.86 3.92
C CYS A 143 -22.30 21.08 4.14
N VAL A 144 -22.29 19.77 3.88
CA VAL A 144 -23.45 18.91 4.13
C VAL A 144 -23.81 18.88 5.61
N CYS A 145 -22.83 18.77 6.52
CA CYS A 145 -23.08 18.81 7.97
C CYS A 145 -23.73 20.12 8.41
N ILE A 146 -23.28 21.27 7.89
CA ILE A 146 -23.87 22.59 8.20
C ILE A 146 -25.31 22.66 7.68
N LEU A 147 -25.55 22.25 6.43
CA LEU A 147 -26.90 22.22 5.85
C LEU A 147 -27.83 21.30 6.64
N SER A 148 -27.35 20.13 7.08
CA SER A 148 -28.11 19.20 7.90
C SER A 148 -28.44 19.79 9.26
N ALA A 149 -27.50 20.48 9.92
CA ALA A 149 -27.77 21.18 11.17
C ALA A 149 -28.86 22.26 10.99
N CYS A 150 -28.78 23.07 9.92
CA CYS A 150 -29.81 24.04 9.59
C CYS A 150 -31.18 23.37 9.35
N CYS A 151 -31.23 22.27 8.61
CA CYS A 151 -32.47 21.54 8.34
C CYS A 151 -33.07 20.95 9.61
N ILE A 152 -32.24 20.42 10.53
CA ILE A 152 -32.69 19.88 11.82
C ILE A 152 -33.26 20.99 12.70
N ILE A 153 -32.63 22.16 12.75
CA ILE A 153 -33.13 23.32 13.49
C ILE A 153 -34.50 23.76 12.95
N LEU A 154 -34.66 23.84 11.63
CA LEU A 154 -35.94 24.18 10.98
C LEU A 154 -37.02 23.13 11.26
N LEU A 155 -36.67 21.84 11.21
CA LEU A 155 -37.57 20.75 11.58
C LEU A 155 -38.04 20.88 13.02
N TYR A 156 -37.13 21.17 13.95
CA TYR A 156 -37.43 21.33 15.37
C TYR A 156 -38.35 22.53 15.63
N GLN A 157 -38.08 23.68 15.02
CA GLN A 157 -38.88 24.89 15.19
C GLN A 157 -40.30 24.75 14.62
N HIS A 158 -40.47 24.02 13.51
CA HIS A 158 -41.74 23.94 12.79
C HIS A 158 -42.50 22.62 12.91
N TRP A 159 -42.05 21.71 13.79
CA TRP A 159 -42.64 20.37 13.94
C TRP A 159 -44.17 20.41 14.19
N ASN A 160 -44.66 21.37 14.98
CA ASN A 160 -46.07 21.49 15.36
C ASN A 160 -46.81 22.70 14.76
N THR A 161 -46.11 23.64 14.13
CA THR A 161 -46.73 24.92 13.71
C THR A 161 -47.49 24.84 12.39
N GLY A 162 -47.28 23.78 11.59
CA GLY A 162 -48.02 23.56 10.35
C GLY A 162 -47.82 24.60 9.25
N HIS A 163 -46.76 25.44 9.31
CA HIS A 163 -46.50 26.47 8.31
C HIS A 163 -46.18 25.87 6.93
N TYR A 164 -46.84 26.43 5.90
CA TYR A 164 -46.63 26.07 4.50
C TYR A 164 -45.55 26.98 3.87
N LEU A 165 -44.62 26.40 3.14
CA LEU A 165 -43.54 27.10 2.44
C LEU A 165 -44.01 27.59 1.06
N PHE A 166 -44.71 26.71 0.35
CA PHE A 166 -45.37 27.02 -0.92
C PHE A 166 -46.77 26.42 -0.92
N GLN A 167 -47.75 27.23 -1.34
CA GLN A 167 -49.11 26.77 -1.62
C GLN A 167 -49.44 27.18 -3.05
N ILE A 168 -49.39 26.22 -3.97
CA ILE A 168 -49.75 26.41 -5.38
C ILE A 168 -51.02 25.58 -5.63
N GLY A 169 -52.17 26.24 -5.51
CA GLY A 169 -53.48 25.59 -5.57
C GLY A 169 -53.68 24.56 -4.45
N TRP A 170 -54.02 23.33 -4.84
CA TRP A 170 -54.21 22.14 -4.00
C TRP A 170 -52.91 21.53 -3.46
N PHE A 171 -51.74 21.87 -4.02
CA PHE A 171 -50.45 21.36 -3.53
C PHE A 171 -49.84 22.34 -2.52
N GLY A 172 -49.76 21.91 -1.26
CA GLY A 172 -49.10 22.63 -0.18
C GLY A 172 -47.87 21.85 0.33
N LEU A 173 -46.67 22.40 0.15
CA LEU A 173 -45.45 21.82 0.72
C LEU A 173 -45.19 22.44 2.10
N LYS A 174 -45.29 21.63 3.14
CA LYS A 174 -44.96 22.05 4.52
C LYS A 174 -43.46 22.29 4.65
N MET A 175 -43.07 23.27 5.46
CA MET A 175 -41.66 23.56 5.78
C MET A 175 -40.92 22.30 6.23
N THR A 176 -41.54 21.50 7.09
CA THR A 176 -40.97 20.25 7.60
C THR A 176 -40.72 19.22 6.50
N SER A 177 -41.65 19.05 5.57
CA SER A 177 -41.48 18.14 4.42
C SER A 177 -40.34 18.60 3.51
N PHE A 178 -40.25 19.91 3.23
CA PHE A 178 -39.16 20.46 2.43
C PHE A 178 -37.79 20.22 3.08
N SER A 179 -37.64 20.54 4.37
CA SER A 179 -36.39 20.32 5.10
C SER A 179 -35.99 18.84 5.15
N ALA A 180 -36.96 17.93 5.33
CA ALA A 180 -36.69 16.49 5.32
C ALA A 180 -36.21 15.98 3.94
N ILE A 181 -36.85 16.44 2.86
CA ILE A 181 -36.45 16.09 1.48
C ILE A 181 -35.05 16.61 1.19
N MET A 182 -34.76 17.87 1.55
CA MET A 182 -33.43 18.46 1.36
C MET A 182 -32.36 17.70 2.14
N LEU A 183 -32.63 17.30 3.38
CA LEU A 183 -31.70 16.51 4.19
C LEU A 183 -31.41 15.16 3.53
N PHE A 184 -32.45 14.45 3.09
CA PHE A 184 -32.29 13.18 2.39
C PHE A 184 -31.49 13.33 1.09
N PHE A 185 -31.81 14.35 0.29
CA PHE A 185 -31.13 14.61 -0.97
C PHE A 185 -29.63 14.94 -0.77
N CYS A 186 -29.31 15.86 0.14
CA CYS A 186 -27.93 16.24 0.46
C CYS A 186 -27.10 15.04 0.92
N HIS A 187 -27.63 14.22 1.84
CA HIS A 187 -26.93 13.03 2.30
C HIS A 187 -26.83 11.95 1.21
N GLY A 188 -27.86 11.78 0.38
CA GLY A 188 -27.84 10.84 -0.75
C GLY A 188 -26.74 11.16 -1.75
N VAL A 189 -26.63 12.43 -2.18
CA VAL A 189 -25.56 12.88 -3.08
C VAL A 189 -24.18 12.75 -2.41
N ASN A 190 -24.07 13.06 -1.13
CA ASN A 190 -22.81 12.90 -0.39
C ASN A 190 -22.37 11.43 -0.34
N ILE A 191 -23.29 10.50 -0.03
CA ILE A 191 -23.02 9.05 0.00
C ILE A 191 -22.59 8.54 -1.38
N ILE A 192 -23.30 8.93 -2.45
CA ILE A 192 -22.94 8.54 -3.83
C ILE A 192 -21.53 9.04 -4.17
N THR A 193 -21.22 10.30 -3.85
CA THR A 193 -19.89 10.88 -4.08
C THR A 193 -18.82 10.10 -3.33
N TRP A 194 -19.04 9.80 -2.04
CA TRP A 194 -18.11 8.99 -1.24
C TRP A 194 -17.92 7.59 -1.82
N ASN A 195 -18.99 6.94 -2.29
CA ASN A 195 -18.89 5.64 -2.95
C ASN A 195 -18.09 5.69 -4.25
N MET A 196 -18.27 6.73 -5.07
CA MET A 196 -17.49 6.92 -6.29
C MET A 196 -15.99 7.14 -5.97
N VAL A 197 -15.69 7.94 -4.95
CA VAL A 197 -14.31 8.18 -4.51
C VAL A 197 -13.69 6.92 -3.94
N LEU A 198 -14.39 6.21 -3.07
CA LEU A 198 -13.89 4.94 -2.52
C LEU A 198 -13.73 3.89 -3.61
N GLY A 199 -14.64 3.83 -4.59
CA GLY A 199 -14.49 2.96 -5.76
C GLY A 199 -13.28 3.30 -6.62
N HIS A 200 -12.98 4.59 -6.80
CA HIS A 200 -11.76 5.04 -7.49
C HIS A 200 -10.48 4.74 -6.69
N CYS A 201 -10.54 4.77 -5.37
CA CYS A 201 -9.43 4.41 -4.49
C CYS A 201 -9.26 2.89 -4.35
N HIS A 202 -10.33 2.11 -4.53
CA HIS A 202 -10.27 0.65 -4.57
C HIS A 202 -9.47 0.18 -5.79
N GLY A 203 -8.66 -0.86 -5.60
CA GLY A 203 -7.83 -1.43 -6.65
C GLY A 203 -6.43 -0.82 -6.77
N LYS A 204 -6.10 0.24 -6.02
CA LYS A 204 -4.71 0.67 -5.90
C LYS A 204 -3.94 -0.30 -5.00
N THR A 205 -2.93 -0.94 -5.57
CA THR A 205 -2.00 -1.83 -4.86
C THR A 205 -0.63 -1.17 -4.80
N ALA A 206 0.03 -1.24 -3.64
CA ALA A 206 1.45 -0.94 -3.56
C ALA A 206 2.21 -2.17 -4.04
N LYS A 207 3.25 -1.93 -4.84
CA LYS A 207 4.19 -2.96 -5.27
C LYS A 207 5.43 -2.81 -4.42
N HIS A 208 5.78 -3.84 -3.68
CA HIS A 208 6.94 -3.86 -2.81
C HIS A 208 7.88 -4.97 -3.27
N VAL A 209 9.13 -4.63 -3.59
CA VAL A 209 10.10 -5.65 -4.01
C VAL A 209 10.75 -6.27 -2.78
N LEU A 210 10.64 -7.59 -2.63
CA LEU A 210 11.27 -8.32 -1.55
C LEU A 210 12.78 -8.43 -1.80
N PRO A 211 13.62 -8.27 -0.77
CA PRO A 211 15.04 -8.56 -0.89
C PRO A 211 15.22 -10.03 -1.27
N LEU A 212 16.19 -10.32 -2.13
CA LEU A 212 16.58 -11.69 -2.37
C LEU A 212 17.16 -12.24 -1.07
N GLU A 213 16.55 -13.31 -0.55
CA GLU A 213 17.17 -14.10 0.52
C GLU A 213 18.55 -14.51 0.02
N GLU A 214 19.58 -13.97 0.68
CA GLU A 214 20.91 -14.54 0.55
C GLU A 214 20.78 -15.95 1.09
N GLU A 215 20.99 -16.97 0.25
CA GLU A 215 20.97 -18.39 0.61
C GLU A 215 22.13 -18.74 1.57
N ASN A 216 22.45 -17.84 2.49
CA ASN A 216 23.48 -18.00 3.48
C ASN A 216 22.98 -18.99 4.54
N GLN A 217 23.62 -20.15 4.52
CA GLN A 217 23.95 -20.95 5.71
C GLN A 217 22.85 -21.84 6.32
N MET A 218 22.16 -22.65 5.50
CA MET A 218 21.68 -23.96 5.97
C MET A 218 22.62 -25.10 5.51
N GLN A 219 23.92 -24.84 5.53
CA GLN A 219 24.97 -25.83 5.26
C GLN A 219 26.01 -25.93 6.40
N ASP A 220 25.79 -25.28 7.56
CA ASP A 220 26.70 -25.38 8.71
C ASP A 220 26.18 -26.28 9.85
N ASP A 221 24.95 -26.81 9.76
CA ASP A 221 24.38 -27.71 10.79
C ASP A 221 24.31 -29.21 10.39
N ILE A 222 24.67 -29.58 9.16
CA ILE A 222 24.63 -30.98 8.69
C ILE A 222 25.99 -31.71 8.82
N GLU A 223 27.07 -31.02 9.18
CA GLU A 223 28.40 -31.65 9.35
C GLU A 223 28.82 -31.95 10.80
N THR A 224 27.90 -31.87 11.78
CA THR A 224 28.19 -32.26 13.18
C THR A 224 27.27 -33.37 13.73
N GLN A 225 26.80 -34.32 12.89
CA GLN A 225 26.24 -35.60 13.38
C GLN A 225 26.57 -36.78 12.46
N THR A 226 27.86 -37.11 12.32
CA THR A 226 28.27 -38.51 12.12
C THR A 226 28.99 -38.99 13.38
N SER A 227 28.21 -39.47 14.34
CA SER A 227 28.71 -40.44 15.33
C SER A 227 27.88 -41.72 15.19
N PRO A 228 28.51 -42.88 14.94
CA PRO A 228 27.81 -44.14 14.72
C PRO A 228 27.51 -44.80 16.07
N CYS A 229 26.26 -45.20 16.29
CA CYS A 229 26.03 -46.45 17.02
C CYS A 229 24.67 -47.05 16.69
N GLU A 230 24.75 -48.27 16.19
CA GLU A 230 23.69 -49.23 15.95
C GLU A 230 22.81 -49.42 17.20
N THR A 231 21.51 -49.66 17.02
CA THR A 231 20.85 -50.91 17.46
C THR A 231 19.43 -50.96 16.91
N VAL A 232 19.20 -52.00 16.13
CA VAL A 232 17.95 -52.42 15.50
C VAL A 232 16.98 -52.99 16.55
N SER A 233 15.69 -52.66 16.47
CA SER A 233 14.58 -53.61 16.70
C SER A 233 13.24 -53.06 16.18
N PRO A 234 12.41 -53.89 15.51
CA PRO A 234 11.12 -53.49 14.94
C PRO A 234 9.94 -53.90 15.83
N SER A 235 8.85 -53.14 15.82
CA SER A 235 7.53 -53.66 16.20
C SER A 235 6.37 -52.80 15.69
N ALA A 236 5.47 -53.50 14.98
CA ALA A 236 4.02 -53.33 14.84
C ALA A 236 3.48 -51.99 14.30
N GLU A 237 2.95 -51.93 13.08
CA GLU A 237 1.55 -52.31 12.73
C GLU A 237 0.51 -51.67 13.66
N THR A 238 -0.34 -50.78 13.13
CA THR A 238 -1.74 -51.13 12.76
C THR A 238 -2.48 -49.87 12.30
N GLU A 239 -3.27 -50.07 11.26
CA GLU A 239 -4.13 -49.17 10.49
C GLU A 239 -5.01 -48.18 11.30
N ARG A 240 -5.20 -46.99 10.73
CA ARG A 240 -6.38 -46.17 10.97
C ARG A 240 -6.99 -45.75 9.64
N GLU A 241 -8.08 -46.44 9.28
CA GLU A 241 -9.07 -45.96 8.31
C GLU A 241 -9.74 -44.69 8.84
N HIS A 242 -9.73 -43.62 8.05
CA HIS A 242 -10.57 -42.45 8.27
C HIS A 242 -11.47 -42.24 7.05
N SER A 243 -12.72 -42.69 7.19
CA SER A 243 -13.83 -42.37 6.29
C SER A 243 -14.15 -40.87 6.37
N VAL A 244 -13.98 -40.16 5.26
CA VAL A 244 -14.47 -38.78 5.09
C VAL A 244 -15.81 -38.82 4.38
N LEU A 245 -16.85 -38.46 5.12
CA LEU A 245 -18.23 -38.35 4.66
C LEU A 245 -18.44 -36.94 4.09
N VAL A 246 -18.67 -36.86 2.78
CA VAL A 246 -18.97 -35.63 2.04
C VAL A 246 -20.47 -35.33 2.20
N LEU A 247 -20.80 -34.22 2.84
CA LEU A 247 -22.16 -33.65 2.86
C LEU A 247 -22.19 -32.44 1.91
N ILE A 248 -22.81 -32.65 0.75
CA ILE A 248 -23.27 -31.60 -0.17
C ILE A 248 -24.66 -31.19 0.31
N HIS A 249 -24.89 -29.89 0.49
CA HIS A 249 -26.24 -29.35 0.67
C HIS A 249 -26.46 -28.25 -0.36
N GLU A 250 -27.56 -28.42 -1.10
CA GLU A 250 -28.19 -27.48 -2.03
C GLU A 250 -28.60 -26.17 -1.36
#